data_AF-A0A6C1N190-F1
#
_entry.id   AF-A0A6C1N190-F1
#
_cell.length_a   1.000
_cell.length_b   1.000
_cell.length_c   1.000
_cell.angle_alpha   90.00
_cell.angle_beta   90.00
_cell.angle_gamma   90.00
#
_symmetry.space_group_name_H-M   'P 1'
#
loop_
_entity.id
_entity.type
_entity.pdbx_description
1 polymer ?
#
loop_
_entity_poly.entity_id
_entity_poly.type
_entity_poly.pdbx_seq_one_letter_code
_entity_poly.pdbx_strand_id
1 'polypeptide(L)'
;MTDFNHQHGPKAGPGRGKVLVAVAAVVVLAGAGLWLFLKDPGSAPPVPALTQTSPDTPAQASTVEEAMSPEDLQQLTPEKVTTQQQQAMAAVTETVGSAPLEAPLTQRPAFVSPVEWAVFRNVAGQHPDPEQELVNLVNRLRFHKQKERWQELEGAGQDDHRAALAEKLLEELPWHLEHQVLDRSGAHRLQLEILQQHITDPRERNRRAAREAQRIGVTFDIGNS
;
A
#
# COMPACT_ATOMS: atom_id res chain seq x y z
N MET A 1 -37.99 -42.83 58.36
CA MET A 1 -39.35 -42.57 57.86
C MET A 1 -39.59 -41.08 58.07
N THR A 2 -40.07 -40.37 57.03
CA THR A 2 -40.30 -38.91 56.89
C THR A 2 -39.07 -37.99 56.97
N ASP A 3 -38.87 -36.92 56.19
CA ASP A 3 -39.34 -36.47 54.86
C ASP A 3 -38.66 -35.13 54.51
N PHE A 4 -38.69 -34.76 53.22
CA PHE A 4 -38.55 -33.42 52.56
C PHE A 4 -37.50 -32.40 53.05
N ASN A 5 -36.48 -32.07 52.24
CA ASN A 5 -36.50 -31.09 51.14
C ASN A 5 -36.88 -29.66 51.57
N HIS A 6 -35.92 -28.73 51.54
CA HIS A 6 -36.13 -27.37 51.01
C HIS A 6 -34.80 -26.77 50.53
N GLN A 7 -34.80 -26.38 49.26
CA GLN A 7 -33.72 -25.75 48.51
C GLN A 7 -33.48 -24.31 48.98
N HIS A 8 -32.21 -23.93 49.13
CA HIS A 8 -31.77 -22.54 49.04
C HIS A 8 -31.03 -22.38 47.70
N GLY A 9 -31.68 -21.73 46.73
CA GLY A 9 -31.03 -21.32 45.48
C GLY A 9 -30.18 -20.07 45.68
N PRO A 10 -28.95 -20.01 45.13
CA PRO A 10 -28.24 -18.74 44.97
C PRO A 10 -28.64 -18.02 43.68
N LYS A 11 -28.71 -16.70 43.84
CA LYS A 11 -29.13 -15.67 42.90
C LYS A 11 -28.17 -15.48 41.72
N ALA A 12 -28.78 -15.15 40.57
CA ALA A 12 -28.30 -14.25 39.51
C ALA A 12 -26.79 -14.11 39.29
N GLY A 13 -26.26 -14.85 38.32
CA GLY A 13 -25.02 -14.48 37.63
C GLY A 13 -25.32 -13.48 36.50
N PRO A 14 -24.52 -12.41 36.32
CA PRO A 14 -24.72 -11.48 35.22
C PRO A 14 -24.37 -12.16 33.89
N GLY A 15 -25.31 -12.08 32.95
CA GLY A 15 -25.18 -12.60 31.60
C GLY A 15 -23.98 -11.97 30.90
N ARG A 16 -23.04 -12.82 30.44
CA ARG A 16 -21.95 -12.42 29.55
C ARG A 16 -22.59 -12.06 28.20
N GLY A 17 -22.82 -10.77 27.98
CA GLY A 17 -23.18 -10.23 26.68
C GLY A 17 -22.12 -10.61 25.67
N LYS A 18 -22.52 -11.35 24.62
CA LYS A 18 -21.70 -11.53 23.43
C LYS A 18 -21.67 -10.18 22.72
N VAL A 19 -20.61 -9.40 22.92
CA VAL A 19 -20.33 -8.24 22.06
C VAL A 19 -19.78 -8.80 20.76
N LEU A 20 -20.67 -9.05 19.80
CA LEU A 20 -20.29 -9.19 18.41
C LEU A 20 -19.81 -7.82 17.95
N VAL A 21 -18.50 -7.56 18.05
CA VAL A 21 -17.89 -6.42 17.36
C VAL A 21 -17.81 -6.80 15.88
N ALA A 22 -18.88 -6.51 15.16
CA ALA A 22 -18.84 -6.43 13.72
C ALA A 22 -17.94 -5.22 13.37
N VAL A 23 -16.69 -5.48 13.03
CA VAL A 23 -15.84 -4.46 12.40
C VAL A 23 -16.31 -4.35 10.96
N ALA A 24 -17.36 -3.54 10.76
CA ALA A 24 -17.79 -3.11 9.45
C ALA A 24 -16.67 -2.24 8.86
N ALA A 25 -16.17 -2.66 7.70
CA ALA A 25 -15.25 -1.91 6.90
C ALA A 25 -15.84 -0.54 6.54
N VAL A 26 -15.28 0.51 7.14
CA VAL A 26 -15.37 1.86 6.61
C VAL A 26 -13.93 2.33 6.42
N VAL A 27 -13.31 1.85 5.34
CA VAL A 27 -12.15 2.55 4.78
C VAL A 27 -12.70 3.70 3.96
N VAL A 28 -13.06 4.76 4.66
CA VAL A 28 -13.22 6.08 4.09
C VAL A 28 -12.32 6.95 4.94
N LEU A 29 -11.23 7.45 4.34
CA LEU A 29 -10.85 8.86 4.36
C LEU A 29 -9.48 9.07 3.72
N ALA A 30 -9.42 10.11 2.88
CA ALA A 30 -8.25 10.86 2.43
C ALA A 30 -7.16 10.10 1.66
N GLY A 31 -7.35 10.02 0.35
CA GLY A 31 -6.35 9.59 -0.61
C GLY A 31 -7.03 8.83 -1.74
N ALA A 32 -7.16 9.44 -2.91
CA ALA A 32 -7.79 8.84 -4.08
C ALA A 32 -7.10 7.53 -4.57
N GLY A 33 -6.02 7.10 -3.93
CA GLY A 33 -5.25 5.90 -4.27
C GLY A 33 -5.94 4.56 -3.99
N LEU A 34 -6.73 4.42 -2.92
CA LEU A 34 -7.36 3.12 -2.63
C LEU A 34 -8.54 2.80 -3.55
N TRP A 35 -9.21 3.83 -4.09
CA TRP A 35 -10.36 3.65 -4.97
C TRP A 35 -9.98 3.08 -6.35
N LEU A 36 -8.73 3.26 -6.78
CA LEU A 36 -8.21 2.61 -8.00
C LEU A 36 -7.84 1.13 -7.77
N PHE A 37 -7.56 0.73 -6.52
CA PHE A 37 -7.15 -0.64 -6.17
C PHE A 37 -8.30 -1.67 -6.28
N LEU A 38 -9.57 -1.24 -6.24
CA LEU A 38 -10.75 -2.14 -6.30
C LEU A 38 -11.40 -2.25 -7.70
N LYS A 39 -10.90 -1.55 -8.73
CA LYS A 39 -11.60 -1.43 -10.02
C LYS A 39 -11.19 -2.49 -11.08
N ASP A 40 -10.44 -3.53 -10.71
CA ASP A 40 -10.24 -4.73 -11.54
C ASP A 40 -11.04 -5.93 -11.00
N PRO A 41 -12.30 -6.13 -11.44
CA PRO A 41 -13.11 -7.29 -11.08
C PRO A 41 -12.77 -8.50 -11.98
N GLY A 42 -11.50 -8.89 -12.02
CA GLY A 42 -11.02 -10.04 -12.78
C GLY A 42 -10.55 -11.16 -11.87
N SER A 43 -11.48 -12.07 -11.52
CA SER A 43 -11.26 -13.32 -10.77
C SER A 43 -11.16 -13.18 -9.24
N ALA A 44 -12.32 -13.03 -8.58
CA ALA A 44 -12.46 -13.41 -7.17
C ALA A 44 -12.82 -14.92 -7.11
N PRO A 45 -11.93 -15.82 -6.63
CA PRO A 45 -12.35 -17.15 -6.22
C PRO A 45 -13.16 -17.08 -4.90
N PRO A 46 -14.06 -18.05 -4.67
CA PRO A 46 -14.96 -18.04 -3.50
C PRO A 46 -14.17 -18.15 -2.20
N VAL A 47 -14.53 -17.29 -1.24
CA VAL A 47 -13.98 -17.25 0.13
C VAL A 47 -14.23 -18.60 0.82
N PRO A 48 -13.21 -19.38 1.21
CA PRO A 48 -13.41 -20.49 2.13
C PRO A 48 -13.61 -19.94 3.53
N ALA A 49 -14.67 -20.40 4.21
CA ALA A 49 -14.95 -20.05 5.59
C ALA A 49 -13.75 -20.41 6.49
N LEU A 50 -13.29 -19.43 7.27
CA LEU A 50 -12.25 -19.57 8.29
C LEU A 50 -12.64 -20.69 9.27
N THR A 51 -12.07 -21.88 9.09
CA THR A 51 -12.19 -22.95 10.07
C THR A 51 -11.14 -22.71 11.14
N GLN A 52 -11.59 -22.43 12.34
CA GLN A 52 -10.75 -22.28 13.52
C GLN A 52 -10.24 -23.66 13.95
N THR A 53 -8.93 -23.85 14.00
CA THR A 53 -8.30 -24.94 14.77
C THR A 53 -7.28 -24.32 15.72
N SER A 54 -7.54 -24.48 17.02
CA SER A 54 -6.73 -24.00 18.15
C SER A 54 -5.59 -25.00 18.50
N PRO A 55 -4.83 -24.83 19.60
CA PRO A 55 -3.38 -24.61 19.57
C PRO A 55 -2.58 -25.74 20.25
N ASP A 56 -1.25 -25.75 20.08
CA ASP A 56 -0.26 -26.01 21.14
C ASP A 56 1.12 -26.26 20.55
N THR A 57 2.07 -25.35 20.79
CA THR A 57 3.51 -25.66 20.97
C THR A 57 4.17 -24.41 21.57
N PRO A 58 4.74 -24.46 22.78
CA PRO A 58 5.54 -23.37 23.32
C PRO A 58 7.04 -23.64 23.03
N ALA A 59 7.66 -22.84 22.16
CA ALA A 59 9.12 -22.69 22.17
C ALA A 59 9.59 -21.43 21.42
N GLN A 60 10.09 -20.50 22.23
CA GLN A 60 11.30 -19.70 22.01
C GLN A 60 11.22 -18.45 21.13
N ALA A 61 11.45 -17.34 21.82
CA ALA A 61 11.80 -16.04 21.29
C ALA A 61 13.00 -16.15 20.34
N SER A 62 12.77 -15.70 19.11
CA SER A 62 13.75 -14.99 18.31
C SER A 62 12.97 -13.90 17.60
N THR A 63 13.58 -12.73 17.53
CA THR A 63 13.08 -11.49 16.95
C THR A 63 12.39 -11.73 15.60
N VAL A 64 11.07 -11.84 15.62
CA VAL A 64 10.24 -12.01 14.43
C VAL A 64 9.24 -10.87 14.44
N GLU A 65 9.16 -10.20 13.29
CA GLU A 65 7.95 -9.54 12.81
C GLU A 65 7.51 -8.20 13.43
N GLU A 66 7.61 -7.13 12.63
CA GLU A 66 6.48 -6.18 12.52
C GLU A 66 5.41 -6.77 11.58
N ALA A 67 4.99 -8.00 11.88
CA ALA A 67 3.61 -8.36 11.69
C ALA A 67 2.86 -7.71 12.83
N MET A 68 1.76 -7.05 12.50
CA MET A 68 0.92 -6.43 13.50
C MET A 68 0.52 -7.48 14.53
N SER A 69 0.92 -7.30 15.78
CA SER A 69 0.61 -8.27 16.84
C SER A 69 -0.91 -8.30 17.07
N PRO A 70 -1.48 -9.40 17.59
CA PRO A 70 -2.89 -9.45 17.99
C PRO A 70 -3.29 -8.34 18.98
N GLU A 71 -2.33 -7.86 19.78
CA GLU A 71 -2.49 -6.74 20.69
C GLU A 71 -2.49 -5.39 19.96
N ASP A 72 -1.64 -5.21 18.95
CA ASP A 72 -1.63 -4.01 18.10
C ASP A 72 -2.93 -3.86 17.35
N LEU A 73 -3.48 -4.96 16.84
CA LEU A 73 -4.78 -5.05 16.18
C LEU A 73 -5.93 -4.56 17.07
N GLN A 74 -5.88 -4.88 18.36
CA GLN A 74 -6.89 -4.44 19.34
C GLN A 74 -6.77 -2.95 19.71
N GLN A 75 -5.59 -2.36 19.49
CA GLN A 75 -5.30 -0.95 19.74
C GLN A 75 -5.31 -0.09 18.47
N LEU A 76 -5.78 -0.63 17.33
CA LEU A 76 -5.95 0.14 16.11
C LEU A 76 -7.13 1.10 16.29
N THR A 77 -6.82 2.33 16.66
CA THR A 77 -7.77 3.44 16.55
C THR A 77 -7.58 4.14 15.20
N PRO A 78 -8.63 4.79 14.66
CA PRO A 78 -8.53 5.58 13.44
C PRO A 78 -7.40 6.62 13.50
N GLU A 79 -7.18 7.22 14.68
CA GLU A 79 -6.13 8.21 14.92
C GLU A 79 -4.74 7.57 14.81
N LYS A 80 -4.52 6.40 15.43
CA LYS A 80 -3.25 5.67 15.34
C LYS A 80 -2.93 5.29 13.89
N VAL A 81 -3.92 4.79 13.15
CA VAL A 81 -3.77 4.46 11.72
C VAL A 81 -3.40 5.71 10.91
N THR A 82 -4.10 6.83 11.15
CA THR A 82 -3.84 8.10 10.46
C THR A 82 -2.41 8.58 10.73
N THR A 83 -1.96 8.56 11.99
CA THR A 83 -0.59 8.94 12.35
C THR A 83 0.44 8.04 11.69
N GLN A 84 0.23 6.72 11.69
CA GLN A 84 1.14 5.78 11.02
C GLN A 84 1.20 6.02 9.51
N GLN A 85 0.07 6.33 8.88
CA GLN A 85 0.02 6.64 7.45
C GLN A 85 0.75 7.94 7.13
N GLN A 86 0.59 8.98 7.94
CA GLN A 86 1.32 10.24 7.79
C GLN A 86 2.83 10.05 7.98
N GLN A 87 3.26 9.25 8.96
CA GLN A 87 4.67 8.92 9.17
C GLN A 87 5.25 8.15 7.98
N ALA A 88 4.53 7.15 7.48
CA ALA A 88 4.93 6.38 6.31
C ALA A 88 4.99 7.26 5.05
N MET A 89 4.06 8.19 4.88
CA MET A 89 4.10 9.18 3.80
C MET A 89 5.34 10.08 3.91
N ALA A 90 5.64 10.61 5.09
CA ALA A 90 6.81 11.47 5.30
C ALA A 90 8.13 10.75 4.95
N ALA A 91 8.25 9.47 5.36
CA ALA A 91 9.42 8.63 5.11
C ALA A 91 9.69 8.36 3.62
N VAL A 92 8.71 8.57 2.72
CA VAL A 92 8.95 8.36 1.28
C VAL A 92 10.01 9.31 0.72
N THR A 93 10.17 10.50 1.32
CA THR A 93 11.13 11.52 0.86
C THR A 93 12.58 11.01 0.98
N GLU A 94 12.86 10.15 1.95
CA GLU A 94 14.18 9.54 2.16
C GLU A 94 14.54 8.52 1.08
N THR A 95 13.56 8.09 0.28
CA THR A 95 13.77 7.12 -0.80
C THR A 95 14.12 7.77 -2.14
N VAL A 96 14.07 9.11 -2.22
CA VAL A 96 14.44 9.85 -3.44
C VAL A 96 15.91 9.60 -3.75
N GLY A 97 16.19 9.07 -4.94
CA GLY A 97 17.53 8.67 -5.37
C GLY A 97 17.91 7.20 -5.08
N SER A 98 17.04 6.43 -4.42
CA SER A 98 17.24 4.98 -4.27
C SER A 98 16.74 4.22 -5.50
N ALA A 99 17.35 3.08 -5.83
CA ALA A 99 16.84 2.17 -6.86
C ALA A 99 15.50 1.54 -6.44
N PRO A 100 14.70 0.99 -7.39
CA PRO A 100 13.62 0.04 -7.08
C PRO A 100 14.09 -1.04 -6.10
N LEU A 101 13.21 -1.42 -5.17
CA LEU A 101 13.50 -2.54 -4.29
C LEU A 101 13.48 -3.86 -5.08
N GLU A 102 14.25 -4.83 -4.61
CA GLU A 102 14.37 -6.15 -5.23
C GLU A 102 13.99 -7.25 -4.23
N ALA A 103 13.64 -8.43 -4.73
CA ALA A 103 13.31 -9.58 -3.90
C ALA A 103 14.59 -10.21 -3.32
N PRO A 104 14.52 -10.81 -2.12
CA PRO A 104 13.37 -10.87 -1.21
C PRO A 104 13.28 -9.65 -0.26
N LEU A 105 12.06 -9.19 0.03
CA LEU A 105 11.83 -8.20 1.09
C LEU A 105 11.67 -8.86 2.46
N THR A 106 12.76 -8.85 3.22
CA THR A 106 12.80 -9.44 4.58
C THR A 106 12.26 -8.51 5.67
N GLN A 107 12.17 -7.19 5.39
CA GLN A 107 11.74 -6.18 6.36
C GLN A 107 10.76 -5.19 5.72
N ARG A 108 9.86 -4.66 6.56
CA ARG A 108 8.93 -3.58 6.18
C ARG A 108 9.72 -2.30 5.93
N PRO A 109 9.66 -1.68 4.74
CA PRO A 109 10.26 -0.37 4.55
C PRO A 109 9.53 0.71 5.35
N ALA A 110 10.25 1.72 5.83
CA ALA A 110 9.70 2.78 6.68
C ALA A 110 8.53 3.56 6.03
N PHE A 111 8.54 3.65 4.69
CA PHE A 111 7.47 4.30 3.92
C PHE A 111 6.22 3.45 3.72
N VAL A 112 6.18 2.21 4.24
CA VAL A 112 5.00 1.32 4.23
C VAL A 112 4.47 1.25 5.64
N SER A 113 3.21 1.62 5.88
CA SER A 113 2.62 1.53 7.23
C SER A 113 2.46 0.06 7.68
N PRO A 114 2.37 -0.23 8.99
CA PRO A 114 2.17 -1.60 9.47
C PRO A 114 0.92 -2.26 8.88
N VAL A 115 -0.15 -1.48 8.70
CA VAL A 115 -1.40 -1.95 8.08
C VAL A 115 -1.20 -2.27 6.60
N GLU A 116 -0.57 -1.38 5.84
CA GLU A 116 -0.25 -1.62 4.41
C GLU A 116 0.62 -2.86 4.24
N TRP A 117 1.62 -3.03 5.11
CA TRP A 117 2.53 -4.17 5.07
C TRP A 117 1.81 -5.50 5.33
N ALA A 118 0.91 -5.53 6.31
CA ALA A 118 0.09 -6.71 6.58
C ALA A 118 -0.81 -7.08 5.39
N VAL A 119 -1.44 -6.06 4.76
CA VAL A 119 -2.27 -6.25 3.57
C VAL A 119 -1.43 -6.77 2.40
N PHE A 120 -0.27 -6.17 2.11
CA PHE A 120 0.57 -6.58 1.00
C PHE A 120 1.12 -7.99 1.15
N ARG A 121 1.56 -8.38 2.36
CA ARG A 121 1.98 -9.77 2.59
C ARG A 121 0.84 -10.76 2.39
N ASN A 122 -0.39 -10.41 2.78
CA ASN A 122 -1.56 -11.26 2.56
C ASN A 122 -1.91 -11.39 1.08
N VAL A 123 -1.93 -10.28 0.34
CA VAL A 123 -2.22 -10.26 -1.10
C VAL A 123 -1.14 -11.04 -1.87
N ALA A 124 0.14 -10.72 -1.63
CA ALA A 124 1.25 -11.38 -2.30
C ALA A 124 1.28 -12.90 -2.04
N GLY A 125 0.92 -13.35 -0.83
CA GLY A 125 0.83 -14.76 -0.49
C GLY A 125 -0.18 -15.57 -1.30
N GLN A 126 -1.07 -14.91 -2.06
CA GLN A 126 -2.06 -15.57 -2.93
C GLN A 126 -1.55 -15.74 -4.38
N HIS A 127 -0.37 -15.21 -4.70
CA HIS A 127 0.21 -15.27 -6.04
C HIS A 127 1.17 -16.46 -6.20
N PRO A 128 1.43 -16.92 -7.44
CA PRO A 128 2.39 -18.00 -7.70
C PRO A 128 3.83 -17.68 -7.29
N ASP A 129 4.21 -16.40 -7.31
CA ASP A 129 5.51 -15.89 -6.84
C ASP A 129 5.29 -14.79 -5.77
N PRO A 130 5.12 -15.19 -4.49
CA PRO A 130 4.78 -14.25 -3.43
C PRO A 130 5.86 -13.21 -3.14
N GLU A 131 7.13 -13.57 -3.26
CA GLU A 131 8.23 -12.65 -2.94
C GLU A 131 8.34 -11.55 -3.98
N GLN A 132 8.24 -11.91 -5.25
CA GLN A 132 8.24 -10.95 -6.34
C GLN A 132 6.98 -10.06 -6.30
N GLU A 133 5.81 -10.63 -6.01
CA GLU A 133 4.58 -9.83 -5.91
C GLU A 133 4.65 -8.83 -4.75
N LEU A 134 5.20 -9.21 -3.61
CA LEU A 134 5.38 -8.29 -2.48
C LEU A 134 6.26 -7.09 -2.87
N VAL A 135 7.37 -7.34 -3.59
CA VAL A 135 8.24 -6.28 -4.12
C VAL A 135 7.48 -5.36 -5.08
N ASN A 136 6.70 -5.94 -6.00
CA ASN A 136 5.91 -5.17 -6.97
C ASN A 136 4.91 -4.25 -6.27
N LEU A 137 4.19 -4.76 -5.26
CA LEU A 137 3.23 -3.97 -4.46
C LEU A 137 3.92 -2.84 -3.69
N VAL A 138 5.06 -3.12 -3.07
CA VAL A 138 5.80 -2.12 -2.28
C VAL A 138 6.41 -1.04 -3.17
N ASN A 139 7.00 -1.40 -4.31
CA ASN A 139 7.52 -0.41 -5.27
C ASN A 139 6.39 0.42 -5.89
N ARG A 140 5.22 -0.18 -6.17
CA ARG A 140 4.01 0.55 -6.59
C ARG A 140 3.58 1.56 -5.54
N LEU A 141 3.52 1.16 -4.27
CA LEU A 141 3.17 2.07 -3.18
C LEU A 141 4.17 3.22 -3.08
N ARG A 142 5.46 2.93 -3.14
CA ARG A 142 6.52 3.94 -3.09
C ARG A 142 6.32 5.00 -4.19
N PHE A 143 6.11 4.55 -5.43
CA PHE A 143 5.87 5.43 -6.56
C PHE A 143 4.64 6.32 -6.38
N HIS A 144 3.53 5.76 -5.89
CA HIS A 144 2.33 6.55 -5.59
C HIS A 144 2.58 7.60 -4.50
N LYS A 145 3.25 7.23 -3.40
CA LYS A 145 3.58 8.17 -2.33
C LYS A 145 4.53 9.28 -2.80
N GLN A 146 5.51 8.94 -3.64
CA GLN A 146 6.40 9.94 -4.26
C GLN A 146 5.63 10.89 -5.18
N LYS A 147 4.68 10.38 -5.96
CA LYS A 147 3.81 11.21 -6.80
C LYS A 147 2.92 12.14 -5.96
N GLU A 148 2.28 11.61 -4.92
CA GLU A 148 1.46 12.42 -4.01
C GLU A 148 2.32 13.51 -3.37
N ARG A 149 3.52 13.16 -2.89
CA ARG A 149 4.46 14.14 -2.33
C ARG A 149 4.86 15.21 -3.34
N TRP A 150 5.14 14.83 -4.59
CA TRP A 150 5.47 15.76 -5.65
C TRP A 150 4.34 16.78 -5.93
N GLN A 151 3.09 16.32 -5.89
CA GLN A 151 1.90 17.17 -6.05
C GLN A 151 1.71 18.10 -4.85
N GLU A 152 1.91 17.62 -3.62
CA GLU A 152 1.81 18.43 -2.40
C GLU A 152 2.85 19.56 -2.33
N LEU A 153 4.02 19.38 -2.94
CA LEU A 153 5.07 20.40 -2.96
C LEU A 153 4.79 21.56 -3.91
N GLU A 154 3.73 21.48 -4.73
CA GLU A 154 3.32 22.57 -5.60
C GLU A 154 2.98 23.83 -4.78
N GLY A 155 3.69 24.93 -5.04
CA GLY A 155 3.50 26.20 -4.32
C GLY A 155 4.01 26.21 -2.88
N ALA A 156 4.67 25.15 -2.41
CA ALA A 156 5.18 25.03 -1.04
C ALA A 156 6.57 25.65 -0.82
N GLY A 157 7.17 26.29 -1.83
CA GLY A 157 8.50 26.91 -1.75
C GLY A 157 9.65 25.91 -1.62
N GLN A 158 9.45 24.65 -2.04
CA GLN A 158 10.42 23.56 -1.97
C GLN A 158 10.74 23.05 -3.39
N ASP A 159 11.10 23.97 -4.28
CA ASP A 159 11.24 23.70 -5.71
C ASP A 159 12.32 22.65 -6.00
N ASP A 160 13.42 22.64 -5.23
CA ASP A 160 14.50 21.65 -5.38
C ASP A 160 14.03 20.23 -5.03
N HIS A 161 13.28 20.05 -3.94
CA HIS A 161 12.72 18.75 -3.56
C HIS A 161 11.68 18.28 -4.59
N ARG A 162 10.86 19.21 -5.09
CA ARG A 162 9.87 18.93 -6.13
C ARG A 162 10.55 18.54 -7.45
N ALA A 163 11.65 19.20 -7.82
CA ALA A 163 12.46 18.86 -8.98
C ALA A 163 13.09 17.47 -8.86
N ALA A 164 13.68 17.15 -7.71
CA ALA A 164 14.27 15.84 -7.47
C ALA A 164 13.23 14.71 -7.57
N LEU A 165 12.03 14.91 -7.02
CA LEU A 165 10.92 13.95 -7.16
C LEU A 165 10.44 13.84 -8.61
N ALA A 166 10.35 14.95 -9.35
CA ALA A 166 9.96 14.93 -10.76
C ALA A 166 10.91 14.07 -11.61
N GLU A 167 12.22 14.28 -11.48
CA GLU A 167 13.21 13.49 -12.20
C GLU A 167 13.17 12.02 -11.79
N LYS A 168 12.99 11.74 -10.48
CA LYS A 168 12.88 10.37 -9.98
C LYS A 168 11.65 9.64 -10.55
N LEU A 169 10.49 10.29 -10.56
CA LEU A 169 9.26 9.72 -11.11
C LEU A 169 9.42 9.41 -12.61
N LEU A 170 10.06 10.30 -13.38
CA LEU A 170 10.35 10.06 -14.80
C LEU A 170 11.33 8.90 -15.01
N GLU A 171 12.36 8.80 -14.16
CA GLU A 171 13.36 7.74 -14.22
C GLU A 171 12.75 6.35 -14.02
N GLU A 172 11.78 6.22 -13.11
CA GLU A 172 11.19 4.93 -12.73
C GLU A 172 10.08 4.45 -13.67
N LEU A 173 9.55 5.31 -14.56
CA LEU A 173 8.46 4.92 -15.48
C LEU A 173 8.73 3.63 -16.27
N PRO A 174 9.92 3.39 -16.85
CA PRO A 174 10.19 2.15 -17.59
C PRO A 174 10.07 0.90 -16.71
N TRP A 175 10.59 0.97 -15.48
CA TRP A 175 10.51 -0.14 -14.52
C TRP A 175 9.04 -0.44 -14.18
N HIS A 176 8.24 0.59 -13.92
CA HIS A 176 6.81 0.42 -13.61
C HIS A 176 6.00 -0.15 -14.78
N LEU A 177 6.39 0.13 -16.02
CA LEU A 177 5.75 -0.44 -17.21
C LEU A 177 6.11 -1.91 -17.40
N GLU A 178 7.39 -2.25 -17.25
CA GLU A 178 7.88 -3.63 -17.36
C GLU A 178 7.20 -4.55 -16.33
N HIS A 179 7.02 -4.04 -15.10
CA HIS A 179 6.41 -4.77 -14.00
C HIS A 179 4.88 -4.62 -13.93
N GLN A 180 4.24 -4.04 -14.97
CA GLN A 180 2.79 -3.83 -15.06
C GLN A 180 2.18 -3.11 -13.84
N VAL A 181 3.00 -2.27 -13.19
CA VAL A 181 2.62 -1.43 -12.06
C VAL A 181 1.86 -0.19 -12.55
N LEU A 182 2.19 0.28 -13.74
CA LEU A 182 1.55 1.39 -14.42
C LEU A 182 1.32 0.99 -15.88
N ASP A 183 0.21 1.40 -16.47
CA ASP A 183 -0.04 1.20 -17.89
C ASP A 183 0.63 2.29 -18.74
N ARG A 184 0.80 2.02 -20.04
CA ARG A 184 1.48 2.95 -20.95
C ARG A 184 0.78 4.31 -21.06
N SER A 185 -0.55 4.33 -21.03
CA SER A 185 -1.33 5.56 -21.07
C SER A 185 -1.15 6.39 -19.81
N GLY A 186 -1.16 5.74 -18.64
CA GLY A 186 -0.89 6.37 -17.35
C GLY A 186 0.52 6.93 -17.25
N ALA A 187 1.53 6.17 -17.69
CA ALA A 187 2.91 6.62 -17.75
C ALA A 187 3.08 7.85 -18.65
N HIS A 188 2.49 7.82 -19.85
CA HIS A 188 2.57 8.96 -20.77
C HIS A 188 1.89 10.21 -20.22
N ARG A 189 0.71 10.07 -19.58
CA ARG A 189 0.01 11.19 -18.97
C ARG A 189 0.83 11.82 -17.84
N LEU A 190 1.38 10.99 -16.95
CA LEU A 190 2.21 11.47 -15.85
C LEU A 190 3.49 12.15 -16.35
N GLN A 191 4.12 11.60 -17.40
CA GLN A 191 5.27 12.22 -18.04
C GLN A 191 4.91 13.64 -18.53
N LEU A 192 3.80 13.81 -19.25
CA LEU A 192 3.38 15.13 -19.73
C LEU A 192 3.07 16.09 -18.58
N GLU A 193 2.41 15.62 -17.52
CA GLU A 193 2.10 16.40 -16.33
C GLU A 193 3.39 16.94 -15.67
N ILE A 194 4.35 16.06 -15.41
CA ILE A 194 5.65 16.43 -14.81
C ILE A 194 6.39 17.44 -15.69
N LEU A 195 6.50 17.16 -17.00
CA LEU A 195 7.26 18.01 -17.91
C LEU A 195 6.64 19.40 -18.09
N GLN A 196 5.31 19.51 -18.06
CA GLN A 196 4.63 20.81 -18.16
C GLN A 196 4.89 21.69 -16.94
N GLN A 197 4.97 21.08 -15.75
CA GLN A 197 5.11 21.80 -14.49
C GLN A 197 6.56 22.01 -14.06
N HIS A 198 7.49 21.22 -14.61
CA HIS A 198 8.90 21.27 -14.24
C HIS A 198 9.78 22.02 -15.26
N ILE A 199 9.42 22.00 -16.55
CA ILE A 199 10.23 22.60 -17.62
C ILE A 199 9.51 23.81 -18.21
N THR A 200 10.06 25.01 -17.95
CA THR A 200 9.50 26.28 -18.44
C THR A 200 9.73 26.49 -19.94
N ASP A 201 10.92 26.17 -20.47
CA ASP A 201 11.24 26.35 -21.90
C ASP A 201 10.46 25.33 -22.75
N PRO A 202 9.55 25.78 -23.65
CA PRO A 202 8.79 24.88 -24.51
C PRO A 202 9.67 24.00 -25.42
N ARG A 203 10.83 24.50 -25.86
CA ARG A 203 11.74 23.73 -26.73
C ARG A 203 12.40 22.61 -25.95
N GLU A 204 12.91 22.88 -24.76
CA GLU A 204 13.49 21.84 -23.92
C GLU A 204 12.43 20.84 -23.46
N ARG A 205 11.23 21.31 -23.11
CA ARG A 205 10.12 20.43 -22.75
C ARG A 205 9.78 19.44 -23.87
N ASN A 206 9.69 19.91 -25.11
CA ASN A 206 9.42 19.04 -26.27
C ASN A 206 10.55 18.04 -26.52
N ARG A 207 11.81 18.47 -26.38
CA ARG A 207 12.97 17.57 -26.50
C ARG A 207 12.96 16.49 -25.41
N ARG A 208 12.72 16.88 -24.15
CA ARG A 208 12.62 15.94 -23.04
C ARG A 208 11.44 14.99 -23.22
N ALA A 209 10.28 15.48 -23.65
CA ALA A 209 9.11 14.65 -23.91
C ALA A 209 9.37 13.57 -24.96
N ALA A 210 10.09 13.90 -26.04
CA ALA A 210 10.47 12.92 -27.06
C ALA A 210 11.43 11.84 -26.51
N ARG A 211 12.43 12.22 -25.71
CA ARG A 211 13.36 11.27 -25.06
C ARG A 211 12.63 10.33 -24.10
N GLU A 212 11.78 10.88 -23.24
CA GLU A 212 11.04 10.07 -22.27
C GLU A 212 10.00 9.17 -22.95
N ALA A 213 9.32 9.64 -24.01
CA ALA A 213 8.39 8.83 -24.79
C ALA A 213 9.07 7.59 -25.39
N GLN A 214 10.30 7.74 -25.89
CA GLN A 214 11.10 6.62 -26.39
C GLN A 214 11.45 5.63 -25.27
N ARG A 215 11.80 6.12 -24.07
CA ARG A 215 12.14 5.26 -22.91
C ARG A 215 10.96 4.41 -22.44
N ILE A 216 9.74 4.94 -22.51
CA ILE A 216 8.52 4.20 -22.20
C ILE A 216 7.94 3.43 -23.40
N GLY A 217 8.72 3.34 -24.49
CA GLY A 217 8.41 2.60 -25.70
C GLY A 217 7.26 3.18 -26.53
N VAL A 218 6.81 4.41 -26.28
CA VAL A 218 5.82 5.10 -27.12
C VAL A 218 6.54 5.52 -28.41
N THR A 219 6.65 4.58 -29.33
CA THR A 219 7.01 4.88 -30.72
C THR A 219 5.74 5.33 -31.42
N PHE A 220 5.72 6.57 -31.90
CA PHE A 220 4.73 6.97 -32.89
C PHE A 220 4.99 6.13 -34.14
N ASP A 221 4.23 5.06 -34.32
CA ASP A 221 4.14 4.41 -35.61
C ASP A 221 3.50 5.42 -36.55
N ILE A 222 4.32 6.20 -37.26
CA ILE A 222 3.86 6.97 -38.41
C ILE A 222 3.60 5.91 -39.48
N GLY A 223 2.41 5.31 -39.41
CA GLY A 223 1.94 4.36 -40.39
C GLY A 223 1.97 5.01 -41.77
N ASN A 224 2.96 4.63 -42.56
CA ASN A 224 2.93 4.77 -44.01
C ASN A 224 1.92 3.74 -44.52
N SER A 225 0.64 4.12 -44.56
CA SER A 225 -0.42 3.41 -45.29
C SER A 225 -0.62 4.04 -46.67
#